data_AF-A0A9D1DE72-F1
#
_entry.id   AF-A0A9D1DE72-F1
#
_cell.length_a   1.000
_cell.length_b   1.000
_cell.length_c   1.000
_cell.angle_alpha   90.00
_cell.angle_beta   90.00
_cell.angle_gamma   90.00
#
_symmetry.space_group_name_H-M   'P 1'
#
loop_
_entity.id
_entity.type
_entity.pdbx_description
1 polymer ?
#
loop_
_entity_poly.entity_id
_entity_poly.type
_entity_poly.pdbx_seq_one_letter_code
_entity_poly.pdbx_strand_id
1 'polypeptide(L)'
;LTPILAHVERYLAFEHFDFLQDMIRQGELLAQVNADSLLRWSTRKKALEFLKSGSAQFVGSDAHNIEQRAPHLGEAMAMIEKKAGKELVQRIDRDSEKLIQECLK
;
A
#
# COMPACT_ATOMS: atom_id res chain seq x y z
N LEU A 1 -3.05 -13.62 15.01
CA LEU A 1 -3.04 -13.53 13.53
C LEU A 1 -3.54 -12.14 13.17
N THR A 2 -2.79 -11.38 12.40
CA THR A 2 -3.19 -10.03 11.93
C THR A 2 -3.33 -10.06 10.41
N PRO A 3 -4.53 -9.82 9.84
CA PRO A 3 -4.73 -9.84 8.40
C PRO A 3 -4.13 -8.61 7.69
N ILE A 4 -3.78 -8.78 6.42
CA ILE A 4 -3.40 -7.69 5.50
C ILE A 4 -4.45 -7.62 4.39
N LEU A 5 -5.15 -6.50 4.29
CA LEU A 5 -6.07 -6.21 3.19
C LEU A 5 -5.25 -5.87 1.94
N ALA A 6 -5.25 -6.79 0.98
CA ALA A 6 -4.61 -6.59 -0.31
C ALA A 6 -5.27 -5.43 -1.07
N HIS A 7 -4.50 -4.67 -1.86
CA HIS A 7 -4.97 -3.62 -2.77
C HIS A 7 -6.18 -2.81 -2.25
N VAL A 8 -6.02 -2.18 -1.08
CA VAL A 8 -7.11 -1.47 -0.36
C VAL A 8 -7.81 -0.40 -1.24
N GLU A 9 -7.10 0.15 -2.22
CA GLU A 9 -7.63 1.10 -3.21
C GLU A 9 -8.73 0.53 -4.11
N ARG A 10 -8.92 -0.79 -4.15
CA ARG A 10 -10.01 -1.43 -4.90
C ARG A 10 -11.33 -1.48 -4.12
N TYR A 11 -11.31 -1.23 -2.80
CA TYR A 11 -12.47 -1.32 -1.94
C TYR A 11 -13.18 0.02 -1.72
N LEU A 12 -12.88 1.05 -2.51
CA LEU A 12 -13.49 2.38 -2.39
C LEU A 12 -15.02 2.37 -2.52
N ALA A 13 -15.57 1.41 -3.27
CA ALA A 13 -17.00 1.24 -3.46
C ALA A 13 -17.63 0.24 -2.46
N PHE A 14 -16.85 -0.28 -1.51
CA PHE A 14 -17.36 -1.17 -0.48
C PHE A 14 -18.17 -0.38 0.55
N GLU A 15 -19.39 -0.83 0.84
CA GLU A 15 -20.33 -0.11 1.72
C GLU A 15 -19.76 0.17 3.11
N HIS A 16 -18.91 -0.73 3.63
CA HIS A 16 -18.28 -0.58 4.94
C HIS A 16 -16.79 -0.21 4.85
N PHE A 17 -16.39 0.53 3.81
CA PHE A 17 -14.99 0.92 3.65
C PHE A 17 -14.49 1.76 4.85
N ASP A 18 -15.31 2.64 5.40
CA ASP A 18 -14.95 3.45 6.58
C ASP A 18 -14.63 2.58 7.79
N PHE A 19 -15.39 1.50 8.00
CA PHE A 19 -15.12 0.52 9.05
C PHE A 19 -13.76 -0.16 8.86
N LEU A 20 -13.41 -0.54 7.63
CA LEU A 20 -12.08 -1.09 7.33
C LEU A 20 -10.98 -0.05 7.63
N GLN A 21 -11.19 1.21 7.28
CA GLN A 21 -10.24 2.27 7.59
C GLN A 21 -10.09 2.52 9.10
N ASP A 22 -11.15 2.36 9.88
CA ASP A 22 -11.09 2.47 11.34
C ASP A 22 -10.30 1.32 11.95
N MET A 23 -10.52 0.07 11.51
CA MET A 23 -9.73 -1.08 11.95
C MET A 23 -8.23 -0.90 11.63
N ILE A 24 -7.92 -0.33 10.46
CA ILE A 24 -6.52 -0.04 10.08
C ILE A 24 -5.91 1.01 11.01
N ARG A 25 -6.66 2.08 11.32
CA ARG A 25 -6.22 3.13 12.25
C ARG A 25 -6.01 2.60 13.67
N GLN A 26 -6.80 1.62 14.09
CA GLN A 26 -6.68 0.96 15.40
C GLN A 26 -5.56 -0.10 15.45
N GLY A 27 -4.97 -0.45 14.30
CA GLY A 27 -3.91 -1.46 14.20
C GLY A 27 -4.42 -2.91 14.24
N GLU A 28 -5.74 -3.12 14.14
CA GLU A 28 -6.35 -4.45 14.09
C GLU A 28 -6.28 -5.07 12.69
N LEU A 29 -6.15 -4.24 11.67
CA LEU A 29 -6.02 -4.61 10.26
C LEU A 29 -4.83 -3.87 9.64
N LEU A 30 -4.07 -4.55 8.78
CA LEU A 30 -3.05 -3.92 7.95
C LEU A 30 -3.55 -3.81 6.51
N ALA A 31 -2.95 -2.94 5.70
CA ALA A 31 -3.36 -2.76 4.31
C ALA A 31 -2.19 -2.50 3.37
N GLN A 32 -2.37 -2.97 2.13
CA GLN A 32 -1.41 -2.84 1.05
C GLN A 32 -2.05 -2.14 -0.16
N VAL A 33 -1.26 -1.31 -0.85
CA VAL A 33 -1.64 -0.65 -2.11
C VAL A 33 -0.84 -1.22 -3.27
N ASN A 34 -1.45 -1.42 -4.44
CA ASN A 34 -0.72 -1.92 -5.61
C ASN A 34 0.22 -0.87 -6.21
N ALA A 35 1.40 -1.33 -6.65
CA ALA A 35 2.39 -0.52 -7.35
C ALA A 35 1.79 0.20 -8.58
N ASP A 36 1.05 -0.53 -9.42
CA ASP A 36 0.38 0.02 -10.60
C ASP A 36 -0.61 1.15 -10.28
N SER A 37 -1.26 1.09 -9.12
CA SER A 37 -2.20 2.11 -8.67
C SER A 37 -1.51 3.46 -8.43
N LEU A 38 -0.20 3.46 -8.12
CA LEU A 38 0.62 4.66 -7.98
C LEU A 38 1.09 5.20 -9.34
N LEU A 39 1.18 4.37 -10.37
CA LEU A 39 1.65 4.77 -11.69
C LEU A 39 0.55 5.35 -12.57
N ARG A 40 -0.71 4.95 -12.37
CA ARG A 40 -1.86 5.48 -13.12
C ARG A 40 -2.39 6.79 -12.53
N TRP A 41 -2.59 7.81 -13.36
CA TRP A 41 -3.04 9.13 -12.91
C TRP A 41 -4.38 9.10 -12.16
N SER A 42 -5.33 8.27 -12.62
CA SER A 42 -6.68 8.15 -12.05
C SER A 42 -6.69 7.58 -10.63
N THR A 43 -5.79 6.65 -10.30
CA THR A 43 -5.74 5.96 -8.99
C THR A 43 -4.68 6.54 -8.06
N ARG A 44 -3.62 7.16 -8.61
CA ARG A 44 -2.44 7.63 -7.86
C ARG A 44 -2.79 8.52 -6.69
N LYS A 45 -3.72 9.47 -6.88
CA LYS A 45 -4.09 10.42 -5.83
C LYS A 45 -4.59 9.69 -4.58
N LYS A 46 -5.48 8.72 -4.76
CA LYS A 46 -6.08 7.97 -3.65
C LYS A 46 -5.09 6.98 -3.03
N ALA A 47 -4.31 6.29 -3.86
CA ALA A 47 -3.21 5.44 -3.41
C ALA A 47 -2.22 6.20 -2.49
N LEU A 48 -1.80 7.40 -2.90
CA LEU A 48 -0.94 8.26 -2.09
C LEU A 48 -1.62 8.77 -0.81
N GLU A 49 -2.92 9.06 -0.86
CA GLU A 49 -3.70 9.48 0.31
C GLU A 49 -3.68 8.40 1.40
N PHE A 50 -3.92 7.14 1.02
CA PHE A 50 -3.87 6.01 1.96
C PHE A 50 -2.50 5.78 2.56
N LEU A 51 -1.45 5.83 1.74
CA LEU A 51 -0.09 5.71 2.24
C LEU A 51 0.27 6.87 3.18
N LYS A 52 -0.16 8.11 2.88
CA LYS A 52 0.11 9.29 3.71
C LYS A 52 -0.62 9.23 5.06
N SER A 53 -1.90 8.91 5.05
CA SER A 53 -2.75 8.83 6.25
C SER A 53 -2.43 7.63 7.15
N GLY A 54 -1.68 6.65 6.65
CA GLY A 54 -1.48 5.37 7.33
C GLY A 54 -2.68 4.42 7.19
N SER A 55 -3.63 4.72 6.29
CA SER A 55 -4.68 3.79 5.89
C SER A 55 -4.17 2.68 4.94
N ALA A 56 -2.89 2.71 4.59
CA ALA A 56 -2.12 1.60 4.04
C ALA A 56 -0.65 1.72 4.50
N GLN A 57 -0.03 0.59 4.83
CA GLN A 57 1.35 0.52 5.31
C GLN A 57 2.30 0.04 4.21
N PHE A 58 1.80 -0.75 3.26
CA PHE A 58 2.65 -1.48 2.33
C PHE A 58 2.36 -1.14 0.87
N VAL A 59 3.37 -1.33 0.02
CA VAL A 59 3.23 -1.35 -1.43
C VAL A 59 3.58 -2.75 -1.92
N GLY A 60 2.69 -3.32 -2.72
CA GLY A 60 2.85 -4.66 -3.28
C GLY A 60 2.74 -4.60 -4.80
N SER A 61 3.48 -5.46 -5.49
CA SER A 61 3.44 -5.49 -6.95
C SER A 61 2.13 -6.04 -7.49
N ASP A 62 1.57 -7.05 -6.80
CA ASP A 62 0.47 -7.87 -7.33
C ASP A 62 0.80 -8.39 -8.75
N ALA A 63 2.07 -8.75 -8.96
CA ALA A 63 2.62 -9.17 -10.24
C ALA A 63 2.21 -10.59 -10.61
N HIS A 64 1.96 -10.84 -11.89
CA HIS A 64 1.59 -12.17 -12.41
C HIS A 64 2.37 -12.57 -13.68
N ASN A 65 3.08 -11.64 -14.33
CA ASN A 65 3.94 -11.88 -15.50
C ASN A 65 4.93 -10.71 -15.67
N ILE A 66 5.75 -10.73 -16.74
CA ILE A 66 6.75 -9.68 -17.02
C ILE A 66 6.25 -8.57 -17.96
N GLU A 67 5.00 -8.65 -18.43
CA GLU A 67 4.45 -7.74 -19.44
C GLU A 67 3.27 -6.93 -18.89
N GLN A 68 2.10 -7.55 -18.74
CA GLN A 68 0.85 -6.88 -18.35
C GLN A 68 0.72 -6.63 -16.85
N ARG A 69 1.29 -7.51 -16.03
CA ARG A 69 1.27 -7.43 -14.56
C ARG A 69 2.69 -7.59 -14.03
N ALA A 70 3.59 -6.75 -14.55
CA ALA A 70 4.98 -6.67 -14.13
C ALA A 70 5.12 -6.03 -12.74
N PRO A 71 6.26 -6.22 -12.04
CA PRO A 71 6.34 -5.83 -10.64
C PRO A 71 6.26 -4.33 -10.32
N HIS A 72 6.80 -3.46 -11.18
CA HIS A 72 6.81 -1.99 -11.08
C HIS A 72 7.12 -1.35 -9.71
N LEU A 73 7.68 -2.09 -8.74
CA LEU A 73 7.91 -1.58 -7.38
C LEU A 73 8.89 -0.41 -7.36
N GLY A 74 10.03 -0.51 -8.08
CA GLY A 74 11.02 0.57 -8.13
C GLY A 74 10.43 1.88 -8.66
N GLU A 75 9.64 1.81 -9.73
CA GLU A 75 8.95 2.97 -10.30
C GLU A 75 7.90 3.55 -9.35
N ALA A 76 7.15 2.68 -8.66
CA ALA A 76 6.17 3.09 -7.68
C ALA A 76 6.82 3.81 -6.48
N MET A 77 7.92 3.29 -5.94
CA MET A 77 8.66 3.93 -4.85
C MET A 77 9.25 5.28 -5.26
N ALA A 78 9.81 5.38 -6.47
CA ALA A 78 10.30 6.66 -7.01
C ALA A 78 9.15 7.67 -7.21
N MET A 79 7.96 7.21 -7.62
CA MET A 79 6.76 8.05 -7.73
C MET A 79 6.31 8.57 -6.36
N ILE A 80 6.35 7.72 -5.33
CA ILE A 80 6.03 8.11 -3.95
C ILE A 80 7.01 9.16 -3.46
N GLU A 81 8.33 8.92 -3.58
CA GLU A 81 9.37 9.87 -3.17
C GLU A 81 9.16 11.25 -3.81
N LYS A 82 8.95 11.27 -5.14
CA LYS A 82 8.70 12.51 -5.90
C LYS A 82 7.46 13.28 -5.46
N LYS A 83 6.42 12.61 -4.95
CA LYS A 83 5.09 13.21 -4.66
C LYS A 83 4.79 13.38 -3.16
N ALA A 84 5.52 12.68 -2.31
CA ALA A 84 5.22 12.57 -0.89
C ALA A 84 6.46 12.67 0.01
N GLY A 85 7.66 12.74 -0.57
CA GLY A 85 8.91 12.84 0.18
C GLY A 85 9.52 11.48 0.49
N LYS A 86 10.81 11.52 0.82
CA LYS A 86 11.63 10.34 1.12
C LYS A 86 11.23 9.68 2.45
N GLU A 87 10.68 10.47 3.37
CA GLU A 87 10.23 10.01 4.68
C GLU A 87 9.11 8.97 4.56
N LEU A 88 8.20 9.14 3.59
CA LEU A 88 7.14 8.17 3.34
C LEU A 88 7.69 6.85 2.78
N VAL A 89 8.64 6.93 1.85
CA VAL A 89 9.34 5.74 1.32
C VAL A 89 10.03 4.97 2.44
N GLN A 90 10.80 5.66 3.27
CA GLN A 90 11.49 5.06 4.41
C GLN A 90 10.52 4.42 5.42
N ARG A 91 9.34 5.01 5.62
CA ARG A 91 8.30 4.41 6.46
C ARG A 91 7.80 3.10 5.86
N ILE A 92 7.47 3.08 4.57
CA ILE A 92 6.98 1.89 3.87
C ILE A 92 8.03 0.76 3.92
N ASP A 93 9.30 1.08 3.67
CA ASP A 93 10.39 0.09 3.71
C ASP A 93 10.55 -0.50 5.12
N ARG A 94 10.61 0.36 6.15
CA ARG A 94 10.74 -0.06 7.54
C ARG A 94 9.55 -0.92 8.00
N ASP A 95 8.33 -0.52 7.65
CA ASP A 95 7.13 -1.25 8.04
C ASP A 95 7.09 -2.63 7.35
N SER A 96 7.52 -2.70 6.09
CA SER A 96 7.63 -3.96 5.32
C SER A 96 8.70 -4.89 5.91
N GLU A 97 9.87 -4.37 6.26
CA GLU A 97 10.92 -5.14 6.92
C GLU A 97 10.46 -5.68 8.28
N LYS A 98 9.81 -4.82 9.09
CA LYS A 98 9.24 -5.23 10.38
C LYS A 98 8.24 -6.37 10.23
N LEU A 99 7.34 -6.30 9.24
CA LEU A 99 6.37 -7.36 8.97
C LEU A 99 7.08 -8.70 8.68
N ILE A 100 8.10 -8.70 7.80
CA ILE A 100 8.85 -9.91 7.46
C ILE A 100 9.53 -10.49 8.71
N GLN A 101 10.16 -9.64 9.53
CA GLN A 101 10.80 -10.08 10.77
C GLN A 101 9.81 -10.67 11.78
N GLU A 102 8.56 -10.22 11.80
CA GLU A 102 7.51 -10.79 12.65
C GLU A 102 6.98 -12.12 12.12
N CYS A 103 6.95 -12.31 10.79
CA CYS A 103 6.51 -13.57 10.16
C CYS A 103 7.57 -14.69 10.22
N LEU A 104 8.85 -14.34 10.38
CA LEU A 104 9.96 -15.30 10.44
C LEU A 104 10.32 -15.77 11.86
N LYS A 105 9.66 -15.23 12.89
CA LYS A 105 9.77 -15.67 14.29
C LYS A 105 8.89 -16.89 14.54
#